data_AF-A0A7Y9UDW7-F1
#
_entry.id   AF-A0A7Y9UDW7-F1
#
_cell.length_a   1.000
_cell.length_b   1.000
_cell.length_c   1.000
_cell.angle_alpha   90.00
_cell.angle_beta   90.00
_cell.angle_gamma   90.00
#
_symmetry.space_group_name_H-M   'P 1'
#
loop_
_entity.id
_entity.type
_entity.pdbx_description
1 polymer ?
#
loop_
_entity_poly.entity_id
_entity_poly.type
_entity_poly.pdbx_seq_one_letter_code
_entity_poly.pdbx_strand_id
1 'polypeptide(L)'
;MTATSGRIGSAVVHFVKHVALRVPDAMQRVALLRRAGTQMAHPILWAPAQQCAAKRRCTASGASPRRREHRLGGCVGATQHALSDRKPQGTPMCRWIAYRGETTSFEPYVTEPEHSLVAQSIRSLQSTAGSNGDGFGLGWYGEHPEPGLYRETRPAWSDENLRYLCRHLRSHLFFAHVRAATGTAVTRQNCHPFACGHWMFMHNGFVGSWNRLRRKVEALIPDAYYPSRLGTTDSEAVFLAMMGAGLDSDPLQATRRVLHALVGLVNEGQLRERLRFTSAIANGRDLYAFRVAVNDAANTLYYREDGGQVIVVSEPFDKESDWSEVPPNHALIARASENVKIVPFDVAISGKCDAEPAPVRRIIARR
;
A
#
# COMPACT_ATOMS: atom_id res chain seq x y z
N MET A 1 -30.55 82.50 -32.54
CA MET A 1 -29.30 81.84 -32.97
C MET A 1 -29.12 80.60 -32.08
N THR A 2 -29.83 79.50 -32.39
CA THR A 2 -29.30 78.26 -33.03
C THR A 2 -28.24 77.57 -32.16
N ALA A 3 -28.57 76.51 -31.39
CA ALA A 3 -28.60 75.06 -31.78
C ALA A 3 -27.16 74.50 -31.95
N THR A 4 -26.71 73.32 -31.51
CA THR A 4 -27.35 72.01 -31.23
C THR A 4 -26.31 71.01 -30.67
N SER A 5 -26.77 69.98 -29.91
CA SER A 5 -26.38 68.53 -29.82
C SER A 5 -24.96 68.05 -30.23
N GLY A 6 -24.32 67.03 -29.65
CA GLY A 6 -24.79 65.70 -29.17
C GLY A 6 -23.61 64.70 -29.22
N ARG A 7 -23.48 63.79 -28.22
CA ARG A 7 -23.64 62.32 -28.27
C ARG A 7 -22.43 61.44 -28.69
N ILE A 8 -22.00 60.58 -27.74
CA ILE A 8 -21.89 59.10 -27.76
C ILE A 8 -21.10 58.38 -28.89
N GLY A 9 -20.19 57.45 -28.51
CA GLY A 9 -19.78 56.25 -29.30
C GLY A 9 -18.32 55.83 -29.08
N SER A 10 -18.02 54.76 -28.33
CA SER A 10 -17.86 53.35 -28.77
C SER A 10 -16.60 53.04 -29.61
N ALA A 11 -15.55 52.57 -28.92
CA ALA A 11 -14.88 51.27 -29.07
C ALA A 11 -14.48 50.65 -30.44
N VAL A 12 -13.30 50.00 -30.39
CA VAL A 12 -12.81 48.75 -31.03
C VAL A 12 -12.01 48.78 -32.38
N VAL A 13 -10.90 48.03 -32.32
CA VAL A 13 -10.26 47.03 -33.23
C VAL A 13 -9.04 47.31 -34.14
N HIS A 14 -8.06 46.37 -34.00
CA HIS A 14 -7.07 45.79 -34.96
C HIS A 14 -5.78 46.56 -35.33
N PHE A 15 -4.59 45.99 -35.55
CA PHE A 15 -3.93 44.67 -35.34
C PHE A 15 -2.45 44.80 -35.80
N VAL A 16 -1.49 44.31 -35.00
CA VAL A 16 -0.19 43.65 -35.36
C VAL A 16 0.83 44.33 -36.33
N LYS A 17 2.07 44.58 -35.85
CA LYS A 17 3.35 44.00 -36.38
C LYS A 17 4.65 44.47 -35.66
N HIS A 18 5.54 43.49 -35.41
CA HIS A 18 7.00 43.52 -35.11
C HIS A 18 7.49 44.02 -33.72
N VAL A 19 7.93 43.15 -32.78
CA VAL A 19 9.17 42.32 -32.66
C VAL A 19 10.45 43.15 -32.42
N ALA A 20 10.96 43.14 -31.18
CA ALA A 20 12.26 42.54 -30.80
C ALA A 20 12.69 42.93 -29.37
N LEU A 21 12.92 41.90 -28.55
CA LEU A 21 13.30 41.91 -27.13
C LEU A 21 14.82 42.13 -26.94
N ARG A 22 15.21 42.74 -25.81
CA ARG A 22 16.54 42.58 -25.19
C ARG A 22 16.37 42.12 -23.74
N VAL A 23 16.88 40.92 -23.46
CA VAL A 23 17.10 40.35 -22.10
C VAL A 23 18.59 39.99 -22.03
N PRO A 24 19.33 40.33 -20.96
CA PRO A 24 20.76 40.04 -20.87
C PRO A 24 21.05 38.63 -20.32
N ASP A 25 21.59 37.79 -21.19
CA ASP A 25 22.89 37.10 -21.13
C ASP A 25 23.39 36.53 -19.77
N ALA A 26 23.00 35.30 -19.46
CA ALA A 26 23.71 34.43 -18.51
C ALA A 26 23.39 32.93 -18.72
N MET A 27 23.46 32.42 -19.96
CA MET A 27 23.26 30.99 -20.26
C MET A 27 23.98 30.59 -21.57
N GLN A 28 25.31 30.74 -21.62
CA GLN A 28 26.13 30.13 -22.68
C GLN A 28 27.49 29.65 -22.16
N ARG A 29 27.49 28.56 -21.39
CA ARG A 29 28.60 27.60 -21.32
C ARG A 29 28.01 26.20 -21.11
N VAL A 30 28.65 25.20 -21.75
CA VAL A 30 28.29 23.77 -21.80
C VAL A 30 27.42 23.36 -23.00
N ALA A 31 27.99 23.50 -24.20
CA ALA A 31 27.66 22.66 -25.35
C ALA A 31 28.81 22.68 -26.37
N LEU A 32 29.95 22.07 -26.04
CA LEU A 32 30.92 21.65 -27.05
C LEU A 32 31.80 20.54 -26.45
N LEU A 33 31.75 19.35 -27.07
CA LEU A 33 32.74 18.25 -27.10
C LEU A 33 32.03 16.89 -27.17
N ARG A 34 31.49 16.58 -28.36
CA ARG A 34 31.41 15.20 -28.87
C ARG A 34 32.28 15.14 -30.13
N ARG A 35 33.43 14.46 -30.04
CA ARG A 35 34.11 13.66 -31.09
C ARG A 35 35.58 13.47 -30.72
N ALA A 36 35.88 12.32 -30.11
CA ALA A 36 37.11 11.56 -30.33
C ALA A 36 36.94 10.23 -29.59
N GLY A 37 36.85 9.13 -30.34
CA GLY A 37 36.86 7.80 -29.78
C GLY A 37 38.28 7.40 -29.40
N THR A 38 38.40 6.69 -28.28
CA THR A 38 39.46 5.69 -28.10
C THR A 38 39.01 4.69 -27.06
N GLN A 39 39.00 3.42 -27.47
CA GLN A 39 38.91 2.26 -26.59
C GLN A 39 40.02 2.32 -25.54
N MET A 40 39.67 2.12 -24.28
CA MET A 40 40.58 1.49 -23.33
C MET A 40 39.78 0.55 -22.44
N ALA A 41 39.90 -0.73 -22.74
CA ALA A 41 39.65 -1.81 -21.81
C ALA A 41 40.80 -1.83 -20.80
N HIS A 42 40.49 -1.85 -19.50
CA HIS A 42 41.40 -2.42 -18.51
C HIS A 42 40.61 -3.28 -17.52
N PRO A 43 41.12 -4.47 -17.18
CA PRO A 43 40.43 -5.45 -16.38
C PRO A 43 40.69 -5.18 -14.88
N ILE A 44 39.63 -5.15 -14.07
CA ILE A 44 39.80 -5.24 -12.62
C ILE A 44 39.62 -6.70 -12.23
N LEU A 45 40.76 -7.30 -11.94
CA LEU A 45 40.96 -8.64 -11.39
C LEU A 45 40.18 -8.82 -10.08
N TRP A 46 39.43 -9.92 -10.04
CA TRP A 46 38.96 -10.55 -8.82
C TRP A 46 40.16 -11.16 -8.09
N ALA A 47 40.45 -10.70 -6.87
CA ALA A 47 41.32 -11.38 -5.92
C ALA A 47 40.48 -11.84 -4.72
N PRO A 48 40.56 -13.12 -4.30
CA PRO A 48 39.81 -13.64 -3.16
C PRO A 48 40.50 -13.28 -1.84
N ALA A 49 39.75 -12.72 -0.89
CA ALA A 49 40.23 -12.55 0.48
C ALA A 49 40.28 -13.91 1.19
N GLN A 50 41.50 -14.36 1.47
CA GLN A 50 41.80 -15.54 2.27
C GLN A 50 41.48 -15.31 3.76
N GLN A 51 40.99 -16.40 4.34
CA GLN A 51 40.87 -16.78 5.74
C GLN A 51 41.83 -16.08 6.72
N CYS A 52 41.25 -15.54 7.80
CA CYS A 52 41.96 -15.39 9.07
C CYS A 52 41.37 -16.39 10.08
N ALA A 53 42.10 -17.49 10.29
CA ALA A 53 41.79 -18.51 11.29
C ALA A 53 42.24 -18.04 12.69
N ALA A 54 41.30 -17.77 13.58
CA ALA A 54 41.57 -17.62 15.01
C ALA A 54 41.08 -18.86 15.77
N LYS A 55 42.04 -19.75 16.04
CA LYS A 55 41.91 -20.91 16.93
C LYS A 55 41.44 -20.44 18.32
N ARG A 56 40.28 -20.90 18.79
CA ARG A 56 39.98 -21.01 20.22
C ARG A 56 39.79 -22.48 20.57
N ARG A 57 40.58 -22.89 21.56
CA ARG A 57 40.78 -24.26 22.03
C ARG A 57 39.51 -24.76 22.74
N CYS A 58 39.06 -25.94 22.35
CA CYS A 58 38.23 -26.79 23.18
C CYS A 58 39.13 -27.44 24.24
N THR A 59 38.80 -27.27 25.51
CA THR A 59 39.30 -28.12 26.60
C THR A 59 38.17 -29.02 27.06
N ALA A 60 38.36 -30.31 26.85
CA ALA A 60 37.52 -31.38 27.37
C ALA A 60 37.94 -31.73 28.80
N SER A 61 36.95 -31.88 29.67
CA SER A 61 36.98 -32.65 30.93
C SER A 61 35.54 -33.12 31.12
N GLY A 62 35.15 -34.39 31.09
CA GLY A 62 35.84 -35.57 31.61
C GLY A 62 35.33 -35.83 33.04
N ALA A 63 34.15 -36.43 33.19
CA ALA A 63 33.76 -37.29 34.32
C ALA A 63 32.28 -37.75 34.22
N SER A 64 32.08 -39.04 33.98
CA SER A 64 30.96 -39.87 34.48
C SER A 64 31.57 -40.78 35.55
N PRO A 65 30.94 -41.04 36.71
CA PRO A 65 30.02 -42.19 36.77
C PRO A 65 28.91 -42.12 37.84
N ARG A 66 27.77 -42.80 37.61
CA ARG A 66 27.29 -43.96 38.40
C ARG A 66 25.81 -44.26 38.13
N ARG A 67 25.57 -45.55 37.84
CA ARG A 67 24.28 -46.25 37.89
C ARG A 67 23.66 -46.14 39.29
N ARG A 68 22.34 -45.93 39.34
CA ARG A 68 21.46 -46.56 40.33
C ARG A 68 20.21 -47.05 39.62
N GLU A 69 20.01 -48.36 39.70
CA GLU A 69 18.77 -49.05 39.39
C GLU A 69 17.66 -48.57 40.32
N HIS A 70 16.50 -48.23 39.76
CA HIS A 70 15.26 -48.20 40.52
C HIS A 70 14.13 -48.86 39.73
N ARG A 71 13.43 -49.71 40.48
CA ARG A 71 12.40 -50.68 40.12
C ARG A 71 11.28 -50.11 39.25
N LEU A 72 10.84 -50.99 38.36
CA LEU A 72 9.53 -50.96 37.68
C LEU A 72 8.40 -50.88 38.71
N GLY A 73 7.61 -49.82 38.64
CA GLY A 73 6.32 -49.67 39.29
C GLY A 73 5.40 -48.94 38.31
N GLY A 74 4.41 -49.66 37.77
CA GLY A 74 3.48 -49.11 36.79
C GLY A 74 2.55 -48.08 37.42
N CYS A 75 2.43 -46.94 36.76
CA CYS A 75 1.28 -46.05 36.86
C CYS A 75 0.90 -45.64 35.44
N VAL A 76 -0.25 -46.14 34.99
CA VAL A 76 -0.90 -45.69 33.76
C VAL A 76 -1.44 -44.29 34.03
N GLY A 77 -0.67 -43.27 33.62
CA GLY A 77 -1.06 -41.87 33.68
C GLY A 77 -1.07 -41.29 32.28
N ALA A 78 -2.24 -41.25 31.66
CA ALA A 78 -2.46 -40.55 30.39
C ALA A 78 -2.14 -39.07 30.59
N THR A 79 -0.96 -38.64 30.13
CA THR A 79 -0.62 -37.22 30.02
C THR A 79 -1.27 -36.69 28.75
N GLN A 80 -2.52 -36.26 28.89
CA GLN A 80 -3.13 -35.36 27.92
C GLN A 80 -2.30 -34.07 27.95
N HIS A 81 -1.50 -33.86 26.91
CA HIS A 81 -0.97 -32.53 26.61
C HIS A 81 -2.17 -31.62 26.34
N ALA A 82 -2.60 -30.90 27.38
CA ALA A 82 -3.53 -29.81 27.26
C ALA A 82 -2.92 -28.78 26.30
N LEU A 83 -3.39 -28.80 25.05
CA LEU A 83 -3.23 -27.69 24.12
C LEU A 83 -3.89 -26.49 24.80
N SER A 84 -3.06 -25.63 25.37
CA SER A 84 -3.47 -24.31 25.83
C SER A 84 -4.23 -23.64 24.69
N ASP A 85 -5.53 -23.42 24.91
CA ASP A 85 -6.36 -22.51 24.13
C ASP A 85 -5.75 -21.11 24.23
N ARG A 86 -4.76 -20.83 23.37
CA ARG A 86 -4.36 -19.46 23.08
C ARG A 86 -5.55 -18.87 22.32
N LYS A 87 -6.24 -17.91 22.96
CA LYS A 87 -7.11 -16.97 22.24
C LYS A 87 -6.36 -16.54 20.97
N PRO A 88 -6.99 -16.56 19.79
CA PRO A 88 -6.34 -16.09 18.57
C PRO A 88 -5.87 -14.67 18.83
N GLN A 89 -4.55 -14.48 18.89
CA GLN A 89 -3.97 -13.15 18.92
C GLN A 89 -4.49 -12.46 17.66
N GLY A 90 -5.16 -11.33 17.86
CA GLY A 90 -5.72 -10.56 16.78
C GLY A 90 -4.69 -10.31 15.69
N THR A 91 -5.01 -10.68 14.45
CA THR A 91 -4.10 -10.40 13.34
C THR A 91 -3.96 -8.88 13.20
N PRO A 92 -2.74 -8.32 13.23
CA PRO A 92 -2.57 -6.89 13.08
C PRO A 92 -3.13 -6.39 11.76
N MET A 93 -4.03 -5.41 11.86
CA MET A 93 -4.63 -4.77 10.71
C MET A 93 -4.15 -3.34 10.64
N CYS A 94 -3.53 -2.99 9.53
CA CYS A 94 -3.15 -1.62 9.23
C CYS A 94 -4.40 -0.73 9.13
N ARG A 95 -4.22 0.59 9.20
CA ARG A 95 -5.30 1.55 8.93
C ARG A 95 -4.90 2.46 7.79
N TRP A 96 -5.86 2.78 6.94
CA TRP A 96 -5.58 3.57 5.75
C TRP A 96 -6.80 4.30 5.21
N ILE A 97 -6.51 5.33 4.43
CA ILE A 97 -7.47 6.17 3.71
C ILE A 97 -6.95 6.45 2.30
N ALA A 98 -7.86 6.38 1.32
CA ALA A 98 -7.69 6.88 -0.02
C ALA A 98 -8.73 7.97 -0.28
N TYR A 99 -8.29 9.07 -0.85
CA TYR A 99 -9.13 10.17 -1.30
C TYR A 99 -9.02 10.32 -2.81
N ARG A 100 -10.14 10.61 -3.48
CA ARG A 100 -10.22 11.10 -4.85
C ARG A 100 -11.33 12.17 -4.91
N GLY A 101 -11.06 13.37 -5.39
CA GLY A 101 -12.07 14.42 -5.47
C GLY A 101 -11.47 15.76 -5.86
N GLU A 102 -12.08 16.84 -5.38
CA GLU A 102 -11.52 18.18 -5.51
C GLU A 102 -10.18 18.33 -4.78
N THR A 103 -9.35 19.27 -5.21
CA THR A 103 -8.04 19.47 -4.58
C THR A 103 -8.20 20.00 -3.16
N THR A 104 -7.88 19.16 -2.17
CA THR A 104 -8.04 19.47 -0.75
C THR A 104 -6.78 19.16 0.05
N SER A 105 -6.69 19.68 1.29
CA SER A 105 -5.63 19.31 2.23
C SER A 105 -5.92 17.94 2.87
N PHE A 106 -4.91 17.33 3.48
CA PHE A 106 -5.04 15.99 4.03
C PHE A 106 -5.53 16.05 5.48
N GLU A 107 -5.32 17.18 6.16
CA GLU A 107 -5.65 17.43 7.57
C GLU A 107 -7.08 17.01 7.94
N PRO A 108 -8.14 17.36 7.18
CA PRO A 108 -9.53 16.95 7.47
C PRO A 108 -9.77 15.44 7.45
N TYR A 109 -8.84 14.66 6.90
CA TYR A 109 -9.00 13.23 6.68
C TYR A 109 -8.00 12.40 7.50
N VAL A 110 -6.83 12.95 7.78
CA VAL A 110 -5.70 12.19 8.36
C VAL A 110 -5.45 12.55 9.82
N THR A 111 -5.60 13.82 10.22
CA THR A 111 -5.17 14.30 11.54
C THR A 111 -6.26 15.01 12.34
N GLU A 112 -7.21 15.68 11.68
CA GLU A 112 -8.26 16.47 12.33
C GLU A 112 -9.40 15.63 12.96
N PRO A 113 -9.91 14.55 12.33
CA PRO A 113 -11.06 13.83 12.88
C PRO A 113 -10.84 13.25 14.28
N GLU A 114 -11.90 13.17 15.08
CA GLU A 114 -11.87 12.57 16.43
C GLU A 114 -11.37 11.11 16.39
N HIS A 115 -11.77 10.37 15.35
CA HIS A 115 -11.27 9.03 15.04
C HIS A 115 -10.30 9.04 13.85
N SER A 116 -9.44 10.06 13.77
CA SER A 116 -8.42 10.24 12.72
C SER A 116 -7.53 9.03 12.54
N LEU A 117 -6.83 8.95 11.39
CA LEU A 117 -5.86 7.90 11.13
C LEU A 117 -4.77 7.84 12.22
N VAL A 118 -4.39 8.99 12.77
CA VAL A 118 -3.47 9.07 13.92
C VAL A 118 -4.10 8.47 15.17
N ALA A 119 -5.36 8.78 15.49
CA ALA A 119 -6.06 8.15 16.61
C ALA A 119 -6.16 6.62 16.44
N GLN A 120 -6.51 6.17 15.23
CA GLN A 120 -6.59 4.76 14.87
C GLN A 120 -5.24 4.04 14.93
N SER A 121 -4.12 4.77 14.80
CA SER A 121 -2.78 4.21 14.97
C SER A 121 -2.45 3.91 16.44
N ILE A 122 -3.06 4.60 17.40
CA ILE A 122 -2.93 4.31 18.83
C ILE A 122 -3.94 3.24 19.25
N ARG A 123 -5.20 3.40 18.83
CA ARG A 123 -6.31 2.51 19.16
C ARG A 123 -7.31 2.46 18.01
N SER A 124 -7.43 1.31 17.38
CA SER A 124 -8.46 1.05 16.37
C SER A 124 -9.65 0.30 16.98
N LEU A 125 -10.88 0.65 16.57
CA LEU A 125 -12.09 -0.03 17.04
C LEU A 125 -12.35 -1.33 16.28
N GLN A 126 -11.90 -1.40 15.02
CA GLN A 126 -12.10 -2.58 14.17
C GLN A 126 -10.91 -3.55 14.21
N SER A 127 -9.77 -3.19 14.81
CA SER A 127 -8.55 -4.03 14.85
C SER A 127 -8.51 -4.86 16.12
N THR A 128 -7.98 -6.08 15.99
CA THR A 128 -7.69 -6.94 17.12
C THR A 128 -6.21 -6.89 17.53
N ALA A 129 -5.35 -6.20 16.75
CA ALA A 129 -4.03 -5.77 17.22
C ALA A 129 -4.14 -4.54 18.13
N GLY A 130 -3.07 -4.32 18.90
CA GLY A 130 -2.86 -3.09 19.66
C GLY A 130 -2.63 -1.86 18.76
N SER A 131 -1.61 -1.07 19.04
CA SER A 131 -1.27 0.11 18.23
C SER A 131 -0.62 -0.26 16.89
N ASN A 132 -0.96 0.49 15.84
CA ASN A 132 -0.29 0.47 14.53
C ASN A 132 0.91 1.43 14.56
N GLY A 133 1.96 1.03 15.27
CA GLY A 133 3.15 1.86 15.52
C GLY A 133 4.34 1.62 14.60
N ASP A 134 4.22 0.72 13.62
CA ASP A 134 5.36 0.24 12.82
C ASP A 134 5.64 1.10 11.57
N GLY A 135 5.30 2.38 11.67
CA GLY A 135 5.48 3.39 10.63
C GLY A 135 4.19 3.89 9.99
N PHE A 136 4.33 4.91 9.16
CA PHE A 136 3.26 5.46 8.34
C PHE A 136 3.78 5.92 6.98
N GLY A 137 2.87 6.25 6.10
CA GLY A 137 3.20 6.97 4.89
C GLY A 137 2.03 7.73 4.29
N LEU A 138 2.40 8.74 3.50
CA LEU A 138 1.55 9.56 2.67
C LEU A 138 2.01 9.37 1.22
N GLY A 139 1.06 9.36 0.30
CA GLY A 139 1.35 9.46 -1.12
C GLY A 139 0.30 10.27 -1.84
N TRP A 140 0.69 11.05 -2.85
CA TRP A 140 -0.21 12.01 -3.47
C TRP A 140 0.20 12.36 -4.89
N TYR A 141 -0.79 12.73 -5.70
CA TYR A 141 -0.55 13.31 -7.01
C TYR A 141 -0.46 14.83 -6.94
N GLY A 142 0.49 15.39 -7.67
CA GLY A 142 0.72 16.84 -7.75
C GLY A 142 0.90 17.25 -9.21
N GLU A 143 1.90 18.09 -9.47
CA GLU A 143 2.19 18.57 -10.83
C GLU A 143 2.91 17.53 -11.71
N HIS A 144 3.58 16.56 -11.09
CA HIS A 144 4.26 15.47 -11.80
C HIS A 144 3.35 14.26 -12.01
N PRO A 145 3.57 13.49 -13.08
CA PRO A 145 2.79 12.28 -13.35
C PRO A 145 3.06 11.18 -12.30
N GLU A 146 4.26 11.11 -11.73
CA GLU A 146 4.57 10.21 -10.61
C GLU A 146 4.04 10.78 -9.28
N PRO A 147 3.50 9.92 -8.39
CA PRO A 147 3.06 10.36 -7.08
C PRO A 147 4.25 10.74 -6.18
N GLY A 148 4.09 11.83 -5.43
CA GLY A 148 4.96 12.14 -4.29
C GLY A 148 4.76 11.12 -3.17
N LEU A 149 5.83 10.77 -2.46
CA LEU A 149 5.80 9.82 -1.34
C LEU A 149 6.53 10.39 -0.12
N TYR A 150 5.92 10.27 1.05
CA TYR A 150 6.57 10.48 2.35
C TYR A 150 6.31 9.25 3.22
N ARG A 151 7.37 8.61 3.73
CA ARG A 151 7.26 7.38 4.52
C ARG A 151 8.21 7.43 5.70
N GLU A 152 7.74 6.99 6.85
CA GLU A 152 8.54 6.97 8.07
C GLU A 152 8.28 5.69 8.87
N THR A 153 9.30 5.26 9.63
CA THR A 153 9.26 4.11 10.52
C THR A 153 8.78 4.45 11.93
N ARG A 154 8.85 5.74 12.29
CA ARG A 154 8.26 6.24 13.53
C ARG A 154 6.74 6.14 13.49
N PRO A 155 6.10 5.92 14.64
CA PRO A 155 4.65 5.98 14.73
C PRO A 155 4.08 7.34 14.28
N ALA A 156 2.90 7.32 13.67
CA ALA A 156 2.25 8.55 13.19
C ALA A 156 1.96 9.57 14.30
N TRP A 157 1.63 9.11 15.52
CA TRP A 157 1.31 10.01 16.64
C TRP A 157 2.52 10.77 17.20
N SER A 158 3.74 10.31 16.92
CA SER A 158 4.97 10.93 17.42
C SER A 158 5.77 11.66 16.34
N ASP A 159 5.27 11.72 15.11
CA ASP A 159 5.94 12.45 14.03
C ASP A 159 5.43 13.89 13.95
N GLU A 160 6.31 14.84 14.26
CA GLU A 160 5.99 16.26 14.27
C GLU A 160 5.71 16.79 12.85
N ASN A 161 6.38 16.24 11.84
CA ASN A 161 6.24 16.70 10.45
C ASN A 161 4.88 16.32 9.88
N LEU A 162 4.32 15.17 10.25
CA LEU A 162 3.05 14.67 9.72
C LEU A 162 1.93 15.72 9.80
N ARG A 163 1.80 16.41 10.93
CA ARG A 163 0.77 17.46 11.10
C ARG A 163 0.98 18.61 10.12
N TYR A 164 2.21 19.09 9.97
CA TYR A 164 2.52 20.17 9.02
C TYR A 164 2.32 19.74 7.57
N LEU A 165 2.74 18.52 7.22
CA LEU A 165 2.53 17.95 5.90
C LEU A 165 1.04 17.85 5.58
N CYS A 166 0.22 17.33 6.48
CA CYS A 166 -1.21 17.17 6.25
C CYS A 166 -1.94 18.51 6.06
N ARG A 167 -1.47 19.57 6.73
CA ARG A 167 -2.03 20.92 6.62
C ARG A 167 -1.65 21.65 5.32
N HIS A 168 -0.44 21.40 4.80
CA HIS A 168 0.10 22.18 3.68
C HIS A 168 0.08 21.44 2.33
N LEU A 169 0.15 20.11 2.33
CA LEU A 169 0.01 19.32 1.11
C LEU A 169 -1.44 19.35 0.65
N ARG A 170 -1.63 19.56 -0.66
CA ARG A 170 -2.93 19.54 -1.32
C ARG A 170 -2.88 18.58 -2.49
N SER A 171 -3.96 17.82 -2.68
CA SER A 171 -4.07 16.90 -3.80
C SER A 171 -5.54 16.58 -4.09
N HIS A 172 -5.85 16.32 -5.37
CA HIS A 172 -7.12 15.73 -5.80
C HIS A 172 -7.16 14.21 -5.60
N LEU A 173 -6.02 13.56 -5.37
CA LEU A 173 -5.92 12.12 -5.11
C LEU A 173 -4.72 11.81 -4.20
N PHE A 174 -4.98 11.30 -3.00
CA PHE A 174 -3.93 10.95 -2.04
C PHE A 174 -4.28 9.73 -1.20
N PHE A 175 -3.24 9.04 -0.72
CA PHE A 175 -3.29 7.92 0.20
C PHE A 175 -2.59 8.30 1.51
N ALA A 176 -3.12 7.81 2.64
CA ALA A 176 -2.42 7.79 3.91
C ALA A 176 -2.60 6.42 4.58
N HIS A 177 -1.53 5.90 5.17
CA HIS A 177 -1.50 4.54 5.69
C HIS A 177 -0.63 4.45 6.96
N VAL A 178 -1.15 3.84 8.01
CA VAL A 178 -0.42 3.51 9.25
C VAL A 178 -0.23 2.00 9.34
N ARG A 179 1.00 1.58 9.57
CA ARG A 179 1.45 0.20 9.42
C ARG A 179 1.40 -0.54 10.75
N ALA A 180 0.95 -1.79 10.66
CA ALA A 180 1.14 -2.82 11.67
C ALA A 180 1.90 -3.97 11.01
N ALA A 181 3.18 -4.11 11.33
CA ALA A 181 4.07 -5.02 10.61
C ALA A 181 3.75 -6.49 10.95
N THR A 182 3.47 -7.27 9.92
CA THR A 182 3.28 -8.72 10.02
C THR A 182 4.53 -9.45 9.50
N GLY A 183 5.49 -9.70 10.38
CA GLY A 183 6.63 -10.59 10.11
C GLY A 183 7.76 -10.03 9.24
N THR A 184 7.62 -8.83 8.67
CA THR A 184 8.69 -8.15 7.90
C THR A 184 9.32 -7.02 8.71
N ALA A 185 10.59 -6.72 8.43
CA ALA A 185 11.33 -5.68 9.14
C ALA A 185 10.63 -4.31 9.07
N VAL A 186 10.78 -3.52 10.13
CA VAL A 186 10.34 -2.12 10.19
C VAL A 186 11.38 -1.26 9.48
N THR A 187 11.17 -1.05 8.18
CA THR A 187 12.01 -0.19 7.33
C THR A 187 11.11 0.72 6.51
N ARG A 188 11.64 1.88 6.11
CA ARG A 188 10.91 2.86 5.29
C ARG A 188 10.42 2.25 3.96
N GLN A 189 11.22 1.37 3.37
CA GLN A 189 10.90 0.68 2.12
C GLN A 189 9.70 -0.25 2.28
N ASN A 190 9.45 -0.76 3.49
CA ASN A 190 8.32 -1.64 3.80
C ASN A 190 7.05 -0.88 4.22
N CYS A 191 7.08 0.45 4.31
CA CYS A 191 5.89 1.26 4.58
C CYS A 191 5.15 1.58 3.28
N HIS A 192 3.83 1.47 3.32
CA HIS A 192 2.93 1.95 2.28
C HIS A 192 2.85 3.49 2.30
N PRO A 193 2.41 4.13 1.19
CA PRO A 193 2.11 3.52 -0.10
C PRO A 193 3.37 3.22 -0.93
N PHE A 194 3.25 2.28 -1.86
CA PHE A 194 4.25 1.97 -2.89
C PHE A 194 3.93 2.73 -4.17
N ALA A 195 4.95 3.04 -4.98
CA ALA A 195 4.77 3.64 -6.30
C ALA A 195 5.65 2.97 -7.35
N CYS A 196 5.15 2.91 -8.58
CA CYS A 196 5.89 2.46 -9.77
C CYS A 196 5.35 3.21 -10.99
N GLY A 197 6.17 4.10 -11.55
CA GLY A 197 5.68 5.07 -12.55
C GLY A 197 4.58 5.95 -11.96
N HIS A 198 3.48 6.11 -12.69
CA HIS A 198 2.34 6.90 -12.27
C HIS A 198 1.34 6.11 -11.39
N TRP A 199 1.64 4.87 -11.01
CA TRP A 199 0.78 4.06 -10.14
C TRP A 199 1.20 4.15 -8.69
N MET A 200 0.21 4.26 -7.81
CA MET A 200 0.34 4.20 -6.36
C MET A 200 -0.50 3.05 -5.79
N PHE A 201 0.02 2.33 -4.80
CA PHE A 201 -0.63 1.17 -4.19
C PHE A 201 -0.47 1.11 -2.68
N MET A 202 -1.53 0.68 -1.99
CA MET A 202 -1.46 0.27 -0.59
C MET A 202 -2.29 -0.98 -0.29
N HIS A 203 -1.86 -1.74 0.72
CA HIS A 203 -2.42 -3.05 1.02
C HIS A 203 -2.47 -3.30 2.53
N ASN A 204 -3.66 -3.63 3.00
CA ASN A 204 -3.96 -4.05 4.36
C ASN A 204 -4.38 -5.53 4.35
N GLY A 205 -3.42 -6.39 4.64
CA GLY A 205 -3.61 -7.84 4.58
C GLY A 205 -2.27 -8.56 4.59
N PHE A 206 -2.29 -9.80 4.12
CA PHE A 206 -1.10 -10.63 4.04
C PHE A 206 -1.31 -11.78 3.04
N VAL A 207 -0.21 -12.32 2.51
CA VAL A 207 -0.20 -13.47 1.59
C VAL A 207 0.41 -14.70 2.25
N GLY A 208 -0.45 -15.56 2.79
CA GLY A 208 -0.08 -16.87 3.34
C GLY A 208 1.11 -16.83 4.28
N SER A 209 1.91 -17.89 4.26
CA SER A 209 3.19 -17.93 4.96
C SER A 209 4.26 -17.24 4.10
N TRP A 210 4.43 -15.94 4.27
CA TRP A 210 5.29 -15.12 3.38
C TRP A 210 6.70 -15.70 3.19
N ASN A 211 7.36 -16.18 4.25
CA ASN A 211 8.70 -16.78 4.14
C ASN A 211 8.77 -17.98 3.18
N ARG A 212 7.68 -18.74 3.06
CA ARG A 212 7.56 -19.88 2.14
C ARG A 212 7.22 -19.43 0.73
N LEU A 213 6.31 -18.47 0.62
CA LEU A 213 5.73 -18.03 -0.65
C LEU A 213 6.57 -16.99 -1.38
N ARG A 214 7.43 -16.25 -0.68
CA ARG A 214 8.16 -15.08 -1.20
C ARG A 214 8.78 -15.30 -2.57
N ARG A 215 9.59 -16.35 -2.72
CA ARG A 215 10.26 -16.65 -3.99
C ARG A 215 9.27 -16.87 -5.14
N LYS A 216 8.17 -17.57 -4.89
CA LYS A 216 7.15 -17.88 -5.91
C LYS A 216 6.37 -16.63 -6.31
N VAL A 217 6.04 -15.77 -5.35
CA VAL A 217 5.34 -14.50 -5.60
C VAL A 217 6.25 -13.52 -6.32
N GLU A 218 7.51 -13.38 -5.90
CA GLU A 218 8.49 -12.51 -6.57
C GLU A 218 8.80 -12.98 -8.00
N ALA A 219 8.69 -14.28 -8.30
CA ALA A 219 8.81 -14.80 -9.67
C ALA A 219 7.67 -14.38 -10.61
N LEU A 220 6.58 -13.80 -10.09
CA LEU A 220 5.51 -13.21 -10.91
C LEU A 220 5.87 -11.80 -11.40
N ILE A 221 6.94 -11.19 -10.89
CA ILE A 221 7.37 -9.84 -11.24
C ILE A 221 8.25 -9.93 -12.50
N PRO A 222 7.87 -9.31 -13.63
CA PRO A 222 8.73 -9.28 -14.81
C PRO A 222 10.01 -8.49 -14.58
N ASP A 223 11.07 -8.84 -15.31
CA ASP A 223 12.40 -8.21 -15.21
C ASP A 223 12.35 -6.68 -15.36
N ALA A 224 11.43 -6.16 -16.18
CA ALA A 224 11.27 -4.71 -16.36
C ALA A 224 10.83 -3.97 -15.08
N TYR A 225 10.11 -4.65 -14.17
CA TYR A 225 9.61 -4.08 -12.92
C TYR A 225 10.40 -4.54 -11.68
N TYR A 226 11.22 -5.59 -11.80
CA TYR A 226 12.01 -6.10 -10.69
C TYR A 226 12.99 -5.08 -10.08
N PRO A 227 13.62 -4.15 -10.84
CA PRO A 227 14.45 -3.08 -10.26
C PRO A 227 13.70 -2.18 -9.27
N SER A 228 12.37 -2.09 -9.36
CA SER A 228 11.53 -1.33 -8.43
C SER A 228 11.26 -2.08 -7.12
N ARG A 229 11.72 -3.33 -6.97
CA ARG A 229 11.61 -4.14 -5.75
C ARG A 229 12.65 -3.69 -4.72
N LEU A 230 12.27 -2.77 -3.84
CA LEU A 230 13.18 -2.18 -2.85
C LEU A 230 13.01 -2.76 -1.44
N GLY A 231 11.77 -3.06 -1.04
CA GLY A 231 11.47 -3.65 0.26
C GLY A 231 11.48 -5.18 0.25
N THR A 232 10.83 -5.76 1.25
CA THR A 232 10.74 -7.20 1.48
C THR A 232 9.32 -7.69 1.77
N THR A 233 8.33 -6.79 1.68
CA THR A 233 6.91 -7.12 1.92
C THR A 233 6.28 -7.91 0.79
N ASP A 234 5.26 -8.68 1.12
CA ASP A 234 4.34 -9.29 0.16
C ASP A 234 3.60 -8.23 -0.66
N SER A 235 3.18 -7.15 -0.01
CA SER A 235 2.43 -6.04 -0.57
C SER A 235 3.13 -5.44 -1.80
N GLU A 236 4.42 -5.13 -1.68
CA GLU A 236 5.21 -4.59 -2.78
C GLU A 236 5.42 -5.61 -3.89
N ALA A 237 5.65 -6.88 -3.55
CA ALA A 237 5.82 -7.93 -4.55
C ALA A 237 4.52 -8.14 -5.37
N VAL A 238 3.37 -8.15 -4.70
CA VAL A 238 2.05 -8.24 -5.35
C VAL A 238 1.80 -7.03 -6.22
N PHE A 239 2.15 -5.82 -5.78
CA PHE A 239 2.02 -4.61 -6.59
C PHE A 239 2.83 -4.68 -7.89
N LEU A 240 4.10 -5.05 -7.82
CA LEU A 240 4.96 -5.15 -9.00
C LEU A 240 4.53 -6.29 -9.93
N ALA A 241 3.98 -7.38 -9.38
CA ALA A 241 3.35 -8.43 -10.20
C ALA A 241 2.11 -7.88 -10.93
N MET A 242 1.30 -7.02 -10.29
CA MET A 242 0.15 -6.38 -10.95
C MET A 242 0.60 -5.42 -12.05
N MET A 243 1.67 -4.63 -11.83
CA MET A 243 2.29 -3.82 -12.88
C MET A 243 2.63 -4.68 -14.11
N GLY A 244 3.31 -5.80 -13.88
CA GLY A 244 3.64 -6.79 -14.90
C GLY A 244 2.44 -7.44 -15.59
N ALA A 245 1.33 -7.59 -14.86
CA ALA A 245 0.08 -8.13 -15.38
C ALA A 245 -0.74 -7.12 -16.19
N GLY A 246 -0.28 -5.87 -16.35
CA GLY A 246 -0.90 -4.88 -17.24
C GLY A 246 -1.88 -3.93 -16.56
N LEU A 247 -1.50 -3.36 -15.41
CA LEU A 247 -2.30 -2.31 -14.74
C LEU A 247 -2.66 -1.14 -15.67
N ASP A 248 -1.74 -0.73 -16.56
CA ASP A 248 -1.98 0.35 -17.53
C ASP A 248 -3.13 0.07 -18.52
N SER A 249 -3.37 -1.21 -18.83
CA SER A 249 -4.38 -1.60 -19.81
C SER A 249 -5.72 -1.94 -19.18
N ASP A 250 -5.71 -2.74 -18.11
CA ASP A 250 -6.93 -3.15 -17.41
C ASP A 250 -6.61 -3.43 -15.93
N PRO A 251 -6.82 -2.43 -15.04
CA PRO A 251 -6.52 -2.55 -13.62
C PRO A 251 -7.24 -3.70 -12.92
N LEU A 252 -8.49 -4.00 -13.33
CA LEU A 252 -9.27 -5.07 -12.72
C LEU A 252 -8.75 -6.43 -13.16
N GLN A 253 -8.50 -6.63 -14.46
CA GLN A 253 -8.02 -7.91 -14.95
C GLN A 253 -6.57 -8.18 -14.55
N ALA A 254 -5.71 -7.15 -14.50
CA ALA A 254 -4.35 -7.29 -13.99
C ALA A 254 -4.34 -7.75 -12.53
N THR A 255 -5.16 -7.10 -11.69
CA THR A 255 -5.34 -7.50 -10.29
C THR A 255 -5.91 -8.92 -10.19
N ARG A 256 -6.91 -9.27 -11.00
CA ARG A 256 -7.54 -10.60 -10.99
C ARG A 256 -6.55 -11.70 -11.36
N ARG A 257 -5.73 -11.49 -12.39
CA ARG A 257 -4.68 -12.44 -12.81
C ARG A 257 -3.71 -12.73 -11.68
N VAL A 258 -3.21 -11.70 -11.01
CA VAL A 258 -2.27 -11.85 -9.89
C VAL A 258 -2.95 -12.56 -8.72
N LEU A 259 -4.15 -12.11 -8.31
CA LEU A 259 -4.85 -12.77 -7.20
C LEU A 259 -5.16 -14.23 -7.51
N HIS A 260 -5.59 -14.57 -8.72
CA HIS A 260 -5.79 -15.96 -9.13
C HIS A 260 -4.51 -16.81 -8.98
N ALA A 261 -3.35 -16.28 -9.40
CA ALA A 261 -2.07 -16.94 -9.19
C ALA A 261 -1.76 -17.12 -7.69
N LEU A 262 -2.01 -16.10 -6.86
CA LEU A 262 -1.84 -16.20 -5.40
C LEU A 262 -2.78 -17.24 -4.79
N VAL A 263 -4.03 -17.34 -5.25
CA VAL A 263 -4.99 -18.37 -4.81
C VAL A 263 -4.45 -19.77 -5.10
N GLY A 264 -3.83 -19.99 -6.26
CA GLY A 264 -3.13 -21.23 -6.56
C GLY A 264 -1.98 -21.52 -5.60
N LEU A 265 -1.17 -20.51 -5.26
CA LEU A 265 -0.02 -20.65 -4.37
C LEU A 265 -0.39 -20.94 -2.90
N VAL A 266 -1.44 -20.29 -2.37
CA VAL A 266 -1.89 -20.49 -0.98
C VAL A 266 -2.63 -21.81 -0.77
N ASN A 267 -3.15 -22.40 -1.86
CA ASN A 267 -3.81 -23.70 -1.88
C ASN A 267 -2.96 -24.81 -2.53
N GLU A 268 -1.67 -24.58 -2.76
CA GLU A 268 -0.79 -25.53 -3.43
C GLU A 268 -0.71 -26.85 -2.64
N GLY A 269 -0.97 -27.98 -3.33
CA GLY A 269 -1.04 -29.29 -2.70
C GLY A 269 -2.29 -29.42 -1.82
N GLN A 270 -2.08 -29.61 -0.51
CA GLN A 270 -3.15 -29.69 0.50
C GLN A 270 -3.12 -28.50 1.48
N LEU A 271 -2.35 -27.46 1.14
CA LEU A 271 -2.30 -26.25 1.96
C LEU A 271 -3.62 -25.48 1.87
N ARG A 272 -3.92 -24.74 2.93
CA ARG A 272 -5.06 -23.80 2.99
C ARG A 272 -4.61 -22.53 3.70
N GLU A 273 -3.55 -21.92 3.16
CA GLU A 273 -3.00 -20.72 3.76
C GLU A 273 -3.97 -19.54 3.55
N ARG A 274 -4.00 -18.66 4.55
CA ARG A 274 -4.89 -17.48 4.58
C ARG A 274 -4.33 -16.40 3.66
N LEU A 275 -5.21 -15.74 2.92
CA LEU A 275 -4.89 -14.55 2.14
C LEU A 275 -5.93 -13.50 2.45
N ARG A 276 -5.48 -12.30 2.81
CA ARG A 276 -6.33 -11.11 2.89
C ARG A 276 -5.76 -10.07 1.96
N PHE A 277 -6.59 -9.53 1.08
CA PHE A 277 -6.23 -8.50 0.11
C PHE A 277 -7.28 -7.39 0.17
N THR A 278 -7.13 -6.52 1.16
CA THR A 278 -7.85 -5.24 1.20
C THR A 278 -6.89 -4.15 0.75
N SER A 279 -7.12 -3.52 -0.39
CA SER A 279 -6.13 -2.65 -1.02
C SER A 279 -6.75 -1.49 -1.79
N ALA A 280 -5.92 -0.51 -2.12
CA ALA A 280 -6.23 0.55 -3.07
C ALA A 280 -5.10 0.74 -4.07
N ILE A 281 -5.45 0.94 -5.34
CA ILE A 281 -4.56 1.38 -6.43
C ILE A 281 -5.10 2.66 -7.04
N ALA A 282 -4.21 3.54 -7.46
CA ALA A 282 -4.55 4.75 -8.20
C ALA A 282 -3.49 5.07 -9.25
N ASN A 283 -3.89 5.75 -10.31
CA ASN A 283 -3.04 6.15 -11.45
C ASN A 283 -2.94 7.68 -11.62
N GLY A 284 -3.35 8.45 -10.62
CA GLY A 284 -3.41 9.91 -10.66
C GLY A 284 -4.74 10.49 -11.12
N ARG A 285 -5.65 9.65 -11.61
CA ARG A 285 -6.97 10.05 -12.07
C ARG A 285 -8.09 9.20 -11.47
N ASP A 286 -7.92 7.89 -11.54
CA ASP A 286 -8.87 6.89 -11.10
C ASP A 286 -8.38 6.21 -9.83
N LEU A 287 -9.33 5.79 -9.00
CA LEU A 287 -9.11 5.06 -7.76
C LEU A 287 -9.86 3.73 -7.85
N TYR A 288 -9.16 2.64 -7.54
CA TYR A 288 -9.75 1.31 -7.40
C TYR A 288 -9.43 0.77 -6.02
N ALA A 289 -10.39 0.10 -5.40
CA ALA A 289 -10.16 -0.60 -4.14
C ALA A 289 -10.72 -2.02 -4.22
N PHE A 290 -10.08 -2.95 -3.51
CA PHE A 290 -10.44 -4.36 -3.53
C PHE A 290 -10.63 -4.84 -2.11
N ARG A 291 -11.67 -5.66 -1.87
CA ARG A 291 -11.89 -6.35 -0.60
C ARG A 291 -12.03 -7.84 -0.87
N VAL A 292 -10.91 -8.57 -0.80
CA VAL A 292 -10.85 -9.99 -1.12
C VAL A 292 -10.20 -10.77 0.03
N ALA A 293 -10.68 -11.98 0.30
CA ALA A 293 -9.99 -12.93 1.16
C ALA A 293 -10.17 -14.37 0.67
N VAL A 294 -9.19 -15.21 0.99
CA VAL A 294 -9.20 -16.65 0.71
C VAL A 294 -8.75 -17.40 1.95
N ASN A 295 -9.49 -18.47 2.27
CA ASN A 295 -9.32 -19.26 3.51
C ASN A 295 -9.42 -18.40 4.80
N ASP A 296 -10.02 -17.22 4.74
CA ASP A 296 -10.09 -16.25 5.83
C ASP A 296 -11.24 -15.25 5.60
N ALA A 297 -11.52 -14.41 6.59
CA ALA A 297 -12.42 -13.26 6.45
C ALA A 297 -11.64 -12.01 5.99
N ALA A 298 -12.23 -11.26 5.05
CA ALA A 298 -11.62 -10.03 4.55
C ALA A 298 -11.60 -8.93 5.63
N ASN A 299 -10.53 -8.13 5.64
CA ASN A 299 -10.50 -6.92 6.45
C ASN A 299 -11.63 -5.96 6.00
N THR A 300 -12.05 -5.08 6.89
CA THR A 300 -13.11 -4.12 6.59
C THR A 300 -12.68 -3.10 5.55
N LEU A 301 -13.63 -2.67 4.73
CA LEU A 301 -13.45 -1.62 3.75
C LEU A 301 -14.76 -0.84 3.63
N TYR A 302 -14.67 0.47 3.81
CA TYR A 302 -15.80 1.38 3.73
C TYR A 302 -15.53 2.45 2.70
N TYR A 303 -16.59 3.01 2.14
CA TYR A 303 -16.50 4.16 1.27
C TYR A 303 -17.62 5.15 1.53
N ARG A 304 -17.36 6.40 1.16
CA ARG A 304 -18.31 7.49 1.08
C ARG A 304 -18.12 8.19 -0.25
N GLU A 305 -19.23 8.52 -0.91
CA GLU A 305 -19.26 9.30 -2.14
C GLU A 305 -20.19 10.50 -1.93
N ASP A 306 -19.69 11.70 -2.19
CA ASP A 306 -20.47 12.94 -2.14
C ASP A 306 -19.94 13.94 -3.16
N GLY A 307 -20.80 14.52 -3.99
CA GLY A 307 -20.41 15.57 -4.94
C GLY A 307 -19.24 15.23 -5.88
N GLY A 308 -19.03 13.95 -6.22
CA GLY A 308 -17.90 13.48 -7.03
C GLY A 308 -16.59 13.25 -6.27
N GLN A 309 -16.56 13.56 -4.97
CA GLN A 309 -15.55 13.14 -4.02
C GLN A 309 -15.83 11.70 -3.57
N VAL A 310 -14.79 10.90 -3.51
CA VAL A 310 -14.80 9.52 -3.06
C VAL A 310 -13.73 9.36 -1.99
N ILE A 311 -14.15 8.88 -0.82
CA ILE A 311 -13.26 8.51 0.28
C ILE A 311 -13.40 7.03 0.51
N VAL A 312 -12.29 6.31 0.55
CA VAL A 312 -12.24 4.87 0.86
C VAL A 312 -11.36 4.66 2.07
N VAL A 313 -11.85 3.95 3.07
CA VAL A 313 -11.18 3.78 4.37
C VAL A 313 -11.27 2.35 4.87
N SER A 314 -10.27 1.93 5.64
CA SER A 314 -10.35 0.68 6.39
C SER A 314 -11.36 0.73 7.55
N GLU A 315 -11.56 1.91 8.12
CA GLU A 315 -12.43 2.18 9.27
C GLU A 315 -12.92 3.64 9.19
N PRO A 316 -14.23 3.91 9.35
CA PRO A 316 -14.76 5.27 9.38
C PRO A 316 -14.03 6.14 10.43
N PHE A 317 -13.68 7.37 10.05
CA PHE A 317 -12.93 8.30 10.91
C PHE A 317 -13.80 9.38 11.56
N ASP A 318 -15.10 9.42 11.22
CA ASP A 318 -16.10 10.32 11.77
C ASP A 318 -17.35 9.53 12.19
N LYS A 319 -18.32 10.21 12.81
CA LYS A 319 -19.58 9.62 13.30
C LYS A 319 -20.70 9.72 12.26
N GLU A 320 -20.37 10.09 11.02
CA GLU A 320 -21.37 10.25 9.97
C GLU A 320 -21.98 8.89 9.60
N SER A 321 -23.26 8.91 9.24
CA SER A 321 -24.05 7.70 8.99
C SER A 321 -24.07 7.26 7.53
N ASP A 322 -23.36 7.98 6.66
CA ASP A 322 -23.35 7.81 5.21
C ASP A 322 -22.25 6.87 4.69
N TRP A 323 -21.44 6.30 5.59
CA TRP A 323 -20.48 5.26 5.23
C TRP A 323 -21.16 3.98 4.77
N SER A 324 -20.74 3.48 3.61
CA SER A 324 -21.17 2.22 3.04
C SER A 324 -20.04 1.19 3.10
N GLU A 325 -20.32 -0.01 3.61
CA GLU A 325 -19.34 -1.11 3.61
C GLU A 325 -19.26 -1.73 2.20
N VAL A 326 -18.04 -1.88 1.67
CA VAL A 326 -17.82 -2.63 0.43
C VAL A 326 -17.97 -4.11 0.74
N PRO A 327 -18.84 -4.89 0.08
CA PRO A 327 -19.02 -6.31 0.40
C PRO A 327 -17.73 -7.12 0.19
N PRO A 328 -17.55 -8.27 0.89
CA PRO A 328 -16.46 -9.19 0.59
C PRO A 328 -16.48 -9.66 -0.87
N ASN A 329 -15.30 -9.93 -1.43
CA ASN A 329 -15.08 -10.33 -2.83
C ASN A 329 -15.67 -9.33 -3.83
N HIS A 330 -15.52 -8.04 -3.56
CA HIS A 330 -15.92 -6.97 -4.46
C HIS A 330 -14.77 -5.99 -4.71
N ALA A 331 -14.86 -5.31 -5.85
CA ALA A 331 -14.03 -4.18 -6.21
C ALA A 331 -14.87 -2.91 -6.27
N LEU A 332 -14.32 -1.83 -5.73
CA LEU A 332 -14.80 -0.47 -5.88
C LEU A 332 -14.04 0.20 -7.03
N ILE A 333 -14.77 0.82 -7.94
CA ILE A 333 -14.24 1.56 -9.09
C ILE A 333 -14.71 3.01 -8.99
N ALA A 334 -13.79 3.93 -8.78
CA ALA A 334 -14.02 5.36 -8.75
C ALA A 334 -13.23 6.02 -9.89
N ARG A 335 -13.84 6.07 -11.06
CA ARG A 335 -13.26 6.74 -12.24
C ARG A 335 -13.57 8.22 -12.25
N ALA A 336 -12.71 9.00 -12.88
CA ALA A 336 -12.99 10.42 -13.06
C ALA A 336 -14.29 10.65 -13.84
N SER A 337 -15.16 11.51 -13.29
CA SER A 337 -16.44 11.89 -13.89
C SER A 337 -17.50 10.77 -13.97
N GLU A 338 -17.29 9.64 -13.28
CA GLU A 338 -18.28 8.58 -13.12
C GLU A 338 -18.65 8.41 -11.65
N ASN A 339 -19.88 7.98 -11.39
CA ASN A 339 -20.28 7.55 -10.04
C ASN A 339 -19.52 6.28 -9.65
N VAL A 340 -19.33 6.08 -8.35
CA VAL A 340 -18.69 4.87 -7.82
C VAL A 340 -19.47 3.62 -8.23
N LYS A 341 -18.75 2.62 -8.73
CA LYS A 341 -19.29 1.29 -9.04
C LYS A 341 -18.70 0.26 -8.09
N ILE A 342 -19.57 -0.55 -7.50
CA ILE A 342 -19.19 -1.73 -6.74
C ILE A 342 -19.51 -2.95 -7.60
N VAL A 343 -18.49 -3.75 -7.92
CA VAL A 343 -18.64 -4.91 -8.80
C VAL A 343 -18.15 -6.18 -8.11
N PRO A 344 -18.80 -7.34 -8.34
CA PRO A 344 -18.27 -8.62 -7.91
C PRO A 344 -16.84 -8.84 -8.43
N PHE A 345 -15.99 -9.36 -7.56
CA PHE A 345 -14.58 -9.60 -7.80
C PHE A 345 -14.16 -10.95 -7.24
N ASP A 346 -14.67 -12.00 -7.87
CA ASP A 346 -14.32 -13.36 -7.50
C ASP A 346 -12.94 -13.74 -8.05
N VAL A 347 -12.13 -14.31 -7.15
CA VAL A 347 -10.78 -14.83 -7.44
C VAL A 347 -10.67 -16.33 -7.15
N ALA A 348 -11.78 -16.96 -6.75
CA ALA A 348 -11.81 -18.38 -6.46
C ALA A 348 -11.52 -19.19 -7.73
N ILE A 349 -10.73 -20.26 -7.56
CA ILE A 349 -10.63 -21.33 -8.55
C ILE A 349 -12.05 -21.88 -8.69
N SER A 350 -12.57 -22.06 -9.92
CA SER A 350 -13.90 -22.65 -10.11
C SER A 350 -13.93 -24.06 -9.54
N GLY A 351 -14.35 -24.16 -8.29
CA GLY A 351 -14.47 -25.36 -7.49
C GLY A 351 -15.48 -25.02 -6.41
N LYS A 352 -16.75 -25.24 -6.75
CA LYS A 352 -17.96 -24.90 -5.97
C LYS A 352 -17.73 -24.83 -4.46
N CYS A 353 -18.06 -23.70 -3.88
CA CYS A 353 -18.68 -23.65 -2.57
C CYS A 353 -19.69 -22.50 -2.61
N ASP A 354 -20.97 -22.85 -2.78
CA ASP A 354 -22.07 -21.91 -2.86
C ASP A 354 -22.21 -21.16 -1.52
N ALA A 355 -22.00 -19.84 -1.55
CA ALA A 355 -22.48 -18.94 -0.52
C ALA A 355 -23.10 -17.73 -1.22
N GLU A 356 -24.38 -17.49 -0.94
CA GLU A 356 -25.12 -16.34 -1.48
C GLU A 356 -24.39 -15.01 -1.16
N PRO A 357 -24.43 -14.02 -2.08
CA PRO A 357 -23.87 -12.71 -1.82
C PRO A 357 -24.61 -12.04 -0.64
N ALA A 358 -23.85 -11.63 0.37
CA ALA A 358 -24.40 -10.91 1.52
C ALA A 358 -24.93 -9.52 1.07
N PRO A 359 -26.12 -9.09 1.55
CA PRO A 359 -26.67 -7.79 1.21
C PRO A 359 -25.82 -6.66 1.79
N VAL A 360 -25.68 -5.58 1.02
CA VAL A 360 -25.05 -4.32 1.44
C VAL A 360 -25.77 -3.79 2.68
N ARG A 361 -25.09 -3.78 3.84
CA ARG A 361 -25.64 -3.25 5.09
C ARG A 361 -25.16 -1.82 5.29
N ARG A 362 -26.10 -0.87 5.40
CA ARG A 362 -25.82 0.46 5.98
C ARG A 362 -25.67 0.30 7.49
N ILE A 363 -24.56 0.76 8.06
CA ILE A 363 -24.34 0.72 9.50
C ILE A 363 -25.00 1.95 10.13
N ILE A 364 -26.00 1.72 10.97
CA ILE A 364 -26.52 2.71 11.90
C ILE A 364 -25.71 2.56 13.19
N ALA A 365 -24.91 3.57 13.55
CA ALA A 365 -24.21 3.59 14.83
C ALA A 365 -25.22 3.48 15.99
N ARG A 366 -25.02 2.50 16.87
CA ARG A 366 -25.82 2.39 18.11
C ARG A 366 -25.43 3.55 19.04
N ARG A 367 -26.47 4.22 19.54
CA ARG A 367 -26.42 5.41 20.42
C ARG A 367 -25.54 5.25 21.64
#